data_AF-A0A0L7Y2F1-F1
#
_entry.id   AF-A0A0L7Y2F1-F1
#
_cell.length_a   1.000
_cell.length_b   1.000
_cell.length_c   1.000
_cell.angle_alpha   90.00
_cell.angle_beta   90.00
_cell.angle_gamma   90.00
#
_symmetry.space_group_name_H-M   'P 1'
#
loop_
_entity.id
_entity.type
_entity.pdbx_description
1 polymer ?
#
loop_
_entity_poly.entity_id
_entity_poly.type
_entity_poly.pdbx_seq_one_letter_code
_entity_poly.pdbx_strand_id
1 'polypeptide(L)'
;MALTAGIVGLPNVGKSTLFNAITKAGAEMANYPFATIDPNVGMVEVPDKRLDRIQEIIPAKKVVPTTFEFTDIAGIVKGASKGEGLGNKFLENIRQVDAIVHVVRAFDDDNITHVTGKVDPQDDIETINLELSLADLEAVDKRLAKVQRAAKGSDKEAKAELAVLQKIKPALEAGKPVRSLEFNEDDQQIVKGLFLLTSKPVLYVANIAEDDMADPENSKYFQVVADYAKQEGAQAIGVAAETEEEIAELDDDDKADFLAAEGVEEPGLNKLIRASYKLLGLETFFTAGGKETRAWTFKRGTKAPQAAGIIHSDFERGFIRAEVMSYDALDEAGSEAKVKENGKLRLEGKDYVMQDGDIVEFRFNV
;
A
#
# COMPACT_ATOMS: atom_id res chain seq x y z
N MET A 1 -6.78 -7.43 -11.10
CA MET A 1 -7.40 -6.66 -10.01
C MET A 1 -6.37 -5.66 -9.53
N ALA A 2 -6.81 -4.45 -9.18
CA ALA A 2 -5.93 -3.46 -8.56
C ALA A 2 -5.44 -4.01 -7.22
N LEU A 3 -4.21 -3.67 -6.84
CA LEU A 3 -3.70 -4.05 -5.51
C LEU A 3 -4.29 -3.09 -4.47
N THR A 4 -4.64 -3.61 -3.30
CA THR A 4 -5.33 -2.85 -2.25
C THR A 4 -4.62 -2.94 -0.90
N ALA A 5 -4.84 -1.96 -0.03
CA ALA A 5 -4.31 -1.97 1.34
C ALA A 5 -5.44 -1.96 2.37
N GLY A 6 -5.37 -2.87 3.35
CA GLY A 6 -6.32 -2.94 4.45
C GLY A 6 -5.85 -2.17 5.67
N ILE A 7 -6.67 -1.26 6.19
CA ILE A 7 -6.39 -0.54 7.43
C ILE A 7 -6.83 -1.40 8.62
N VAL A 8 -5.89 -1.73 9.50
CA VAL A 8 -6.12 -2.54 10.70
C VAL A 8 -5.65 -1.78 11.94
N GLY A 9 -6.20 -2.13 13.09
CA GLY A 9 -5.81 -1.55 14.37
C GLY A 9 -6.68 -2.09 15.49
N LEU A 10 -6.24 -1.89 16.74
CA LEU A 10 -7.08 -2.17 17.91
C LEU A 10 -8.28 -1.21 17.95
N PRO A 11 -9.32 -1.51 18.76
CA PRO A 11 -10.38 -0.55 19.02
C PRO A 11 -9.83 0.76 19.57
N ASN A 12 -10.42 1.89 19.16
CA ASN A 12 -10.11 3.24 19.66
C ASN A 12 -8.68 3.77 19.35
N VAL A 13 -8.00 3.25 18.33
CA VAL A 13 -6.68 3.76 17.89
C VAL A 13 -6.75 4.87 16.83
N GLY A 14 -7.96 5.27 16.41
CA GLY A 14 -8.15 6.27 15.34
C GLY A 14 -8.27 5.70 13.92
N LYS A 15 -8.47 4.38 13.77
CA LYS A 15 -8.63 3.70 12.47
C LYS A 15 -9.74 4.31 11.61
N SER A 16 -10.94 4.49 12.17
CA SER A 16 -12.09 5.02 11.43
C SER A 16 -11.92 6.51 11.09
N THR A 17 -11.35 7.29 12.01
CA THR A 17 -10.95 8.70 11.77
C THR A 17 -10.00 8.80 10.59
N LEU A 18 -8.93 7.98 10.59
CA LEU A 18 -7.98 7.93 9.48
C LEU A 18 -8.64 7.52 8.15
N PHE A 19 -9.49 6.49 8.17
CA PHE A 19 -10.21 6.06 6.97
C PHE A 19 -11.17 7.15 6.44
N ASN A 20 -11.84 7.87 7.33
CA ASN A 20 -12.68 9.00 6.94
C ASN A 20 -11.85 10.14 6.35
N ALA A 21 -10.69 10.47 6.94
CA ALA A 21 -9.78 11.46 6.37
C ALA A 21 -9.32 11.06 4.96
N ILE A 22 -8.91 9.80 4.77
CA ILE A 22 -8.56 9.20 3.47
C ILE A 22 -9.71 9.39 2.47
N THR A 23 -10.93 9.01 2.84
CA THR A 23 -12.08 9.03 1.92
C THR A 23 -12.57 10.46 1.62
N LYS A 24 -12.54 11.38 2.58
CA LYS A 24 -12.93 12.79 2.37
C LYS A 24 -11.93 13.55 1.51
N ALA A 25 -10.64 13.26 1.63
CA ALA A 25 -9.57 13.94 0.91
C ALA A 25 -9.51 13.64 -0.62
N GLY A 26 -10.45 12.86 -1.17
CA GLY A 26 -10.52 12.66 -2.62
C GLY A 26 -11.25 11.40 -3.12
N ALA A 27 -12.06 10.72 -2.29
CA ALA A 27 -12.75 9.51 -2.74
C ALA A 27 -14.16 9.77 -3.28
N GLU A 28 -14.38 9.40 -4.54
CA GLU A 28 -15.72 8.94 -4.94
C GLU A 28 -15.93 7.54 -4.33
N MET A 29 -16.91 7.40 -3.43
CA MET A 29 -17.35 6.08 -2.96
C MET A 29 -17.88 5.27 -4.16
N ALA A 30 -17.09 4.29 -4.63
CA ALA A 30 -17.54 3.37 -5.65
C ALA A 30 -18.51 2.35 -5.02
N ASN A 31 -19.81 2.46 -5.33
CA ASN A 31 -20.78 1.43 -4.98
C ASN A 31 -20.57 0.19 -5.86
N TYR A 32 -19.99 -0.89 -5.32
CA TYR A 32 -19.90 -2.17 -6.01
C TYR A 32 -21.23 -2.94 -5.91
N PRO A 33 -21.96 -3.20 -7.02
CA PRO A 33 -23.33 -3.71 -6.97
C PRO A 33 -23.50 -5.19 -6.54
N PHE A 34 -22.45 -5.89 -6.11
CA PHE A 34 -22.46 -7.36 -5.99
C PHE A 34 -21.89 -7.94 -4.68
N ALA A 35 -21.50 -7.12 -3.71
CA ALA A 35 -20.94 -7.64 -2.47
C ALA A 35 -21.97 -7.73 -1.34
N THR A 36 -22.28 -8.96 -0.96
CA THR A 36 -23.04 -9.26 0.25
C THR A 36 -22.13 -9.04 1.48
N ILE A 37 -22.22 -7.84 2.07
CA ILE A 37 -21.52 -7.37 3.28
C ILE A 37 -20.03 -7.05 3.04
N ASP A 38 -19.75 -6.02 2.22
CA ASP A 38 -18.38 -5.56 1.95
C ASP A 38 -17.82 -4.71 3.12
N PRO A 39 -16.50 -4.78 3.41
CA PRO A 39 -15.81 -3.76 4.20
C PRO A 39 -15.95 -2.38 3.53
N ASN A 40 -15.82 -1.29 4.30
CA ASN A 40 -15.85 0.05 3.69
C ASN A 40 -14.62 0.18 2.79
N VAL A 41 -14.83 0.28 1.48
CA VAL A 41 -13.77 0.49 0.49
C VAL A 41 -13.73 1.97 0.10
N GLY A 42 -12.54 2.57 0.15
CA GLY A 42 -12.27 3.95 -0.20
C GLY A 42 -11.22 4.02 -1.31
N MET A 43 -11.54 4.67 -2.42
CA MET A 43 -10.59 4.90 -3.51
C MET A 43 -10.07 6.33 -3.43
N VAL A 44 -8.77 6.54 -3.35
CA VAL A 44 -8.17 7.88 -3.25
C VAL A 44 -7.24 8.17 -4.40
N GLU A 45 -7.14 9.43 -4.78
CA GLU A 45 -6.12 9.88 -5.71
C GLU A 45 -4.74 9.79 -5.06
N VAL A 46 -3.73 9.34 -5.83
CA VAL A 46 -2.34 9.29 -5.37
C VAL A 46 -1.70 10.66 -5.59
N PRO A 47 -1.33 11.41 -4.53
CA PRO A 47 -0.78 12.75 -4.68
C PRO A 47 0.61 12.69 -5.34
N ASP A 48 0.74 13.28 -6.53
CA ASP A 48 1.99 13.27 -7.29
C ASP A 48 2.26 14.61 -7.99
N LYS A 49 3.18 15.40 -7.40
CA LYS A 49 3.60 16.72 -7.90
C LYS A 49 4.15 16.68 -9.33
N ARG A 50 4.62 15.51 -9.80
CA ARG A 50 5.11 15.34 -11.17
C ARG A 50 4.00 15.53 -12.19
N LEU A 51 2.76 15.14 -11.86
CA LEU A 51 1.62 15.25 -12.75
C LEU A 51 1.29 16.71 -13.07
N ASP A 52 1.21 17.56 -12.04
CA ASP A 52 0.97 18.99 -12.18
C ASP A 52 2.10 19.66 -12.97
N ARG A 53 3.34 19.29 -12.66
CA ARG A 53 4.50 19.82 -13.36
C ARG A 53 4.53 19.43 -14.84
N ILE A 54 4.15 18.20 -15.17
CA ILE A 54 4.02 17.76 -16.57
C ILE A 54 2.93 18.58 -17.27
N GLN A 55 1.80 18.83 -16.61
CA GLN A 55 0.71 19.65 -17.16
C GLN A 55 1.14 21.10 -17.42
N GLU A 56 2.00 21.69 -16.58
CA GLU A 56 2.56 23.02 -16.82
C GLU A 56 3.43 23.08 -18.08
N ILE A 57 4.27 22.06 -18.30
CA ILE A 57 5.21 21.99 -19.42
C ILE A 57 4.54 21.54 -20.72
N ILE A 58 3.61 20.59 -20.63
CA ILE A 58 2.87 19.98 -21.74
C ILE A 58 1.36 20.10 -21.44
N PRO A 59 0.75 21.27 -21.71
CA PRO A 59 -0.66 21.48 -21.37
C PRO A 59 -1.61 20.54 -22.12
N ALA A 60 -2.49 19.88 -21.36
CA ALA A 60 -3.62 19.11 -21.88
C ALA A 60 -4.96 19.68 -21.41
N LYS A 61 -6.08 19.19 -21.97
CA LYS A 61 -7.43 19.66 -21.60
C LYS A 61 -7.90 19.15 -20.25
N LYS A 62 -7.33 18.05 -19.77
CA LYS A 62 -7.72 17.38 -18.53
C LYS A 62 -6.48 16.78 -17.87
N VAL A 63 -6.41 16.87 -16.55
CA VAL A 63 -5.43 16.14 -15.73
C VAL A 63 -6.17 14.98 -15.05
N VAL A 64 -5.58 13.79 -15.05
CA VAL A 64 -6.17 12.58 -14.46
C VAL A 64 -5.13 11.88 -13.59
N PRO A 65 -5.22 12.00 -12.26
CA PRO A 65 -4.33 11.26 -11.36
C PRO A 65 -4.66 9.76 -11.39
N THR A 66 -3.75 8.97 -10.84
CA THR A 66 -4.02 7.55 -10.60
C THR A 66 -4.67 7.40 -9.22
N THR A 67 -5.43 6.33 -9.03
CA THR A 67 -6.12 6.07 -7.77
C THR A 67 -5.57 4.82 -7.09
N PHE A 68 -5.75 4.77 -5.78
CA PHE A 68 -5.34 3.67 -4.92
C PHE A 68 -6.47 3.31 -3.95
N GLU A 69 -6.64 2.02 -3.67
CA GLU A 69 -7.77 1.50 -2.90
C GLU A 69 -7.35 1.12 -1.48
N PHE A 70 -8.04 1.71 -0.51
CA PHE A 70 -7.98 1.34 0.90
C PHE A 70 -9.25 0.62 1.33
N THR A 71 -9.09 -0.38 2.19
CA THR A 71 -10.21 -1.12 2.77
C THR A 71 -10.19 -0.95 4.29
N ASP A 72 -11.27 -0.45 4.88
CA ASP A 72 -11.42 -0.40 6.33
C ASP A 72 -11.72 -1.80 6.85
N ILE A 73 -10.75 -2.41 7.55
CA ILE A 73 -10.95 -3.70 8.18
C ILE A 73 -11.54 -3.45 9.57
N ALA A 74 -12.61 -4.15 9.93
CA ALA A 74 -13.23 -4.01 11.26
C ALA A 74 -12.19 -4.15 12.39
N GLY A 75 -12.38 -3.47 13.52
CA GLY A 75 -11.43 -3.56 14.64
C GLY A 75 -11.32 -4.99 15.19
N ILE A 76 -10.10 -5.45 15.48
CA ILE A 76 -9.86 -6.76 16.08
C ILE A 76 -10.18 -6.74 17.58
N VAL A 77 -10.74 -7.84 18.09
CA VAL A 77 -10.83 -8.09 19.54
C VAL A 77 -9.92 -9.28 19.84
N LYS A 78 -9.18 -9.23 20.96
CA LYS A 78 -8.34 -10.36 21.43
C LYS A 78 -9.13 -11.66 21.38
N GLY A 79 -8.55 -12.72 20.81
CA GLY A 79 -9.18 -14.03 20.60
C GLY A 79 -9.75 -14.27 19.20
N ALA A 80 -9.44 -13.43 18.21
CA ALA A 80 -9.93 -13.60 16.84
C ALA A 80 -9.54 -14.95 16.21
N SER A 81 -8.36 -15.46 16.53
CA SER A 81 -7.85 -16.77 16.08
C SER A 81 -8.57 -17.98 16.69
N LYS A 82 -9.33 -17.81 17.78
CA LYS A 82 -10.04 -18.92 18.45
C LYS A 82 -11.38 -19.27 17.81
N GLY A 83 -11.78 -18.58 16.74
CA GLY A 83 -12.98 -18.89 15.96
C GLY A 83 -14.31 -18.49 16.60
N GLU A 84 -14.29 -17.69 17.67
CA GLU A 84 -15.48 -17.16 18.32
C GLU A 84 -15.85 -15.76 17.75
N GLY A 85 -17.05 -15.61 17.20
CA GLY A 85 -17.63 -14.30 16.88
C GLY A 85 -17.06 -13.56 15.65
N LEU A 86 -16.89 -12.23 15.77
CA LEU A 86 -16.50 -11.33 14.68
C LEU A 86 -15.04 -11.50 14.20
N GLY A 87 -14.21 -12.25 14.93
CA GLY A 87 -12.77 -12.42 14.63
C GLY A 87 -12.46 -13.15 13.33
N ASN A 88 -13.26 -14.14 12.92
CA ASN A 88 -13.03 -14.83 11.65
C ASN A 88 -13.30 -13.93 10.43
N LYS A 89 -14.34 -13.09 10.50
CA LYS A 89 -14.66 -12.12 9.44
C LYS A 89 -13.54 -11.08 9.28
N PHE A 90 -12.93 -10.67 10.39
CA PHE A 90 -11.75 -9.81 10.37
C PHE A 90 -10.60 -10.44 9.56
N LEU A 91 -10.24 -11.69 9.88
CA LEU A 91 -9.17 -12.40 9.19
C LEU A 91 -9.52 -12.62 7.72
N GLU A 92 -10.77 -12.94 7.38
CA GLU A 92 -11.26 -13.06 6.00
C GLU A 92 -11.08 -11.76 5.21
N ASN A 93 -11.43 -10.60 5.77
CA ASN A 93 -11.24 -9.32 5.11
C ASN A 93 -9.75 -9.01 4.89
N ILE A 94 -8.86 -9.34 5.84
CA ILE A 94 -7.40 -9.19 5.63
C ILE A 94 -6.89 -10.11 4.51
N ARG A 95 -7.49 -11.30 4.32
CA ARG A 95 -7.08 -12.18 3.21
C ARG A 95 -7.34 -11.53 1.85
N GLN A 96 -8.33 -10.64 1.74
CA GLN A 96 -8.74 -9.99 0.50
C GLN A 96 -7.88 -8.79 0.09
N VAL A 97 -7.09 -8.22 1.00
CA VAL A 97 -6.18 -7.09 0.69
C VAL A 97 -4.76 -7.56 0.38
N ASP A 98 -3.94 -6.75 -0.28
CA ASP A 98 -2.57 -7.12 -0.65
C ASP A 98 -1.52 -6.64 0.36
N ALA A 99 -1.80 -5.57 1.10
CA ALA A 99 -0.96 -5.01 2.15
C ALA A 99 -1.77 -4.63 3.40
N ILE A 100 -1.07 -4.45 4.52
CA ILE A 100 -1.67 -4.04 5.79
C ILE A 100 -1.14 -2.65 6.18
N VAL A 101 -2.04 -1.72 6.45
CA VAL A 101 -1.74 -0.44 7.10
C VAL A 101 -2.18 -0.56 8.55
N HIS A 102 -1.21 -0.69 9.45
CA HIS A 102 -1.46 -0.97 10.86
C HIS A 102 -1.41 0.32 11.66
N VAL A 103 -2.59 0.81 12.04
CA VAL A 103 -2.77 2.00 12.88
C VAL A 103 -2.56 1.63 14.34
N VAL A 104 -1.64 2.34 14.98
CA VAL A 104 -1.21 2.15 16.37
C VAL A 104 -1.42 3.46 17.11
N ARG A 105 -2.07 3.42 18.28
CA ARG A 105 -2.25 4.63 19.09
C ARG A 105 -0.91 5.08 19.65
N ALA A 106 -0.51 6.30 19.33
CA ALA A 106 0.73 6.93 19.74
C ALA A 106 0.50 8.32 20.34
N PHE A 107 -0.61 8.49 21.07
CA PHE A 107 -0.94 9.70 21.83
C PHE A 107 -1.70 9.36 23.12
N ASP A 108 -1.56 10.21 24.13
CA ASP A 108 -2.33 10.13 25.37
C ASP A 108 -3.61 10.97 25.25
N ASP A 109 -4.73 10.43 25.71
CA ASP A 109 -6.00 11.17 25.87
C ASP A 109 -6.83 10.48 26.94
N ASP A 110 -7.13 11.21 28.01
CA ASP A 110 -7.88 10.74 29.19
C ASP A 110 -9.35 10.42 28.86
N ASN A 111 -9.89 10.93 27.75
CA ASN A 111 -11.25 10.67 27.30
C ASN A 111 -11.37 9.37 26.49
N ILE A 112 -10.25 8.81 26.02
CA ILE A 112 -10.25 7.63 25.14
C ILE A 112 -9.76 6.41 25.92
N THR A 113 -10.67 5.47 26.17
CA THR A 113 -10.34 4.21 26.85
C THR A 113 -9.47 3.29 25.98
N HIS A 114 -8.39 2.80 26.57
CA HIS A 114 -7.51 1.79 25.96
C HIS A 114 -7.93 0.37 26.39
N VAL A 115 -7.74 -0.62 25.51
CA VAL A 115 -8.12 -2.03 25.78
C VAL A 115 -7.46 -2.58 27.04
N THR A 116 -6.20 -2.19 27.29
CA THR A 116 -5.40 -2.60 28.46
C THR A 116 -5.40 -1.56 29.59
N GLY A 117 -6.11 -0.45 29.44
CA GLY A 117 -6.17 0.66 30.40
C GLY A 117 -4.97 1.62 30.36
N LYS A 118 -3.93 1.34 29.55
CA LYS A 118 -2.79 2.23 29.31
C LYS A 118 -2.40 2.17 27.84
N VAL A 119 -2.02 3.30 27.25
CA VAL A 119 -1.42 3.36 25.91
C VAL A 119 -0.07 2.65 25.91
N ASP A 120 0.04 1.60 25.11
CA ASP A 120 1.27 0.82 24.91
C ASP A 120 1.37 0.39 23.44
N PRO A 121 2.01 1.22 22.58
CA PRO A 121 2.11 0.95 21.16
C PRO A 121 2.74 -0.41 20.83
N GLN A 122 3.65 -0.89 21.69
CA GLN A 122 4.31 -2.18 21.48
C GLN A 122 3.35 -3.35 21.74
N ASP A 123 2.64 -3.34 22.87
CA ASP A 123 1.63 -4.39 23.18
C ASP A 123 0.51 -4.41 22.13
N ASP A 124 0.12 -3.25 21.61
CA ASP A 124 -0.87 -3.13 20.55
C ASP A 124 -0.43 -3.84 19.26
N ILE A 125 0.81 -3.55 18.83
CA ILE A 125 1.39 -4.17 17.65
C ILE A 125 1.51 -5.68 17.83
N GLU A 126 2.08 -6.11 18.96
CA GLU A 126 2.30 -7.53 19.29
C GLU A 126 0.98 -8.29 19.38
N THR A 127 -0.08 -7.67 19.94
CA THR A 127 -1.41 -8.26 20.02
C THR A 127 -1.93 -8.62 18.63
N ILE A 128 -1.88 -7.69 17.67
CA ILE A 128 -2.39 -7.94 16.32
C ILE A 128 -1.51 -8.95 15.58
N ASN A 129 -0.19 -8.78 15.62
CA ASN A 129 0.75 -9.69 14.95
C ASN A 129 0.64 -11.12 15.49
N LEU A 130 0.39 -11.30 16.79
CA LEU A 130 0.17 -12.61 17.40
C LEU A 130 -1.11 -13.27 16.86
N GLU A 131 -2.23 -12.55 16.79
CA GLU A 131 -3.49 -13.10 16.25
C GLU A 131 -3.36 -13.51 14.78
N LEU A 132 -2.68 -12.70 13.96
CA LEU A 132 -2.39 -13.05 12.57
C LEU A 132 -1.50 -14.30 12.48
N SER A 133 -0.48 -14.40 13.34
CA SER A 133 0.45 -15.53 13.39
C SER A 133 -0.24 -16.81 13.82
N LEU A 134 -1.15 -16.76 14.81
CA LEU A 134 -1.94 -17.90 15.25
C LEU A 134 -2.87 -18.41 14.15
N ALA A 135 -3.53 -17.51 13.42
CA ALA A 135 -4.38 -17.86 12.29
C ALA A 135 -3.60 -18.52 11.14
N ASP A 136 -2.40 -18.02 10.83
CA ASP A 136 -1.52 -18.64 9.84
C ASP A 136 -0.94 -19.97 10.34
N LEU A 137 -0.63 -20.11 11.62
CA LEU A 137 -0.13 -21.37 12.19
C LEU A 137 -1.15 -22.49 12.02
N GLU A 138 -2.42 -22.22 12.29
CA GLU A 138 -3.49 -23.18 12.07
C GLU A 138 -3.62 -23.59 10.59
N ALA A 139 -3.50 -22.62 9.68
CA ALA A 139 -3.52 -22.88 8.24
C ALA A 139 -2.32 -23.72 7.79
N VAL A 140 -1.13 -23.39 8.27
CA VAL A 140 0.13 -24.09 7.99
C VAL A 140 0.09 -25.52 8.53
N ASP A 141 -0.42 -25.76 9.74
CA ASP A 141 -0.57 -27.10 10.31
C ASP A 141 -1.51 -27.99 9.48
N LYS A 142 -2.66 -27.44 9.09
CA LYS A 142 -3.62 -28.12 8.20
C LYS A 142 -2.98 -28.46 6.86
N ARG A 143 -2.16 -27.56 6.30
CA ARG A 143 -1.48 -27.78 5.02
C ARG A 143 -0.35 -28.80 5.14
N LEU A 144 0.47 -28.71 6.18
CA LEU A 144 1.55 -29.66 6.49
C LEU A 144 1.02 -31.09 6.57
N ALA A 145 -0.09 -31.33 7.29
CA ALA A 145 -0.66 -32.67 7.42
C ALA A 145 -1.07 -33.31 6.08
N LYS A 146 -1.50 -32.49 5.10
CA LYS A 146 -1.85 -32.93 3.74
C LYS A 146 -0.59 -33.16 2.90
N VAL A 147 0.31 -32.18 2.86
CA VAL A 147 1.50 -32.19 2.01
C VAL A 147 2.51 -33.26 2.45
N GLN A 148 2.65 -33.52 3.75
CA GLN A 148 3.51 -34.59 4.28
C GLN A 148 3.18 -35.98 3.71
N ARG A 149 1.92 -36.26 3.39
CA ARG A 149 1.53 -37.54 2.78
C ARG A 149 1.94 -37.61 1.31
N ALA A 150 1.73 -36.52 0.56
CA ALA A 150 2.09 -36.42 -0.85
C ALA A 150 3.63 -36.43 -1.05
N ALA A 151 4.36 -35.73 -0.19
CA ALA A 151 5.82 -35.60 -0.27
C ALA A 151 6.59 -36.92 0.00
N LYS A 152 5.96 -37.94 0.60
CA LYS A 152 6.56 -39.28 0.75
C LYS A 152 6.77 -40.00 -0.59
N GLY A 153 6.04 -39.60 -1.63
CA GLY A 153 6.18 -40.12 -2.97
C GLY A 153 7.32 -39.47 -3.76
N SER A 154 7.22 -39.50 -5.09
CA SER A 154 8.17 -38.87 -6.01
C SER A 154 7.75 -37.45 -6.44
N ASP A 155 6.69 -36.92 -5.86
CA ASP A 155 6.20 -35.57 -6.14
C ASP A 155 7.22 -34.52 -5.68
N LYS A 156 7.77 -33.77 -6.63
CA LYS A 156 8.78 -32.74 -6.37
C LYS A 156 8.16 -31.45 -5.85
N GLU A 157 6.96 -31.09 -6.30
CA GLU A 157 6.26 -29.89 -5.87
C GLU A 157 5.84 -30.03 -4.41
N ALA A 158 5.28 -31.19 -4.04
CA ALA A 158 4.93 -31.48 -2.64
C ALA A 158 6.16 -31.47 -1.70
N LYS A 159 7.34 -31.86 -2.19
CA LYS A 159 8.58 -31.81 -1.41
C LYS A 159 9.10 -30.39 -1.22
N ALA A 160 9.04 -29.56 -2.27
CA ALA A 160 9.41 -28.15 -2.18
C ALA A 160 8.47 -27.41 -1.22
N GLU A 161 7.16 -27.62 -1.36
CA GLU A 161 6.16 -27.01 -0.47
C GLU A 161 6.34 -27.48 0.99
N LEU A 162 6.63 -28.77 1.22
CA LEU A 162 6.90 -29.28 2.56
C LEU A 162 8.08 -28.56 3.21
N ALA A 163 9.18 -28.33 2.47
CA ALA A 163 10.36 -27.65 2.98
C ALA A 163 10.05 -26.20 3.38
N VAL A 164 9.29 -25.48 2.56
CA VAL A 164 8.83 -24.12 2.85
C VAL A 164 7.94 -24.09 4.11
N LEU A 165 6.97 -24.98 4.21
CA LEU A 165 6.08 -25.05 5.38
C LEU A 165 6.84 -25.42 6.66
N GLN A 166 7.84 -26.30 6.58
CA GLN A 166 8.71 -26.66 7.71
C GLN A 166 9.61 -25.50 8.16
N LYS A 167 9.94 -24.58 7.25
CA LYS A 167 10.66 -23.34 7.57
C LYS A 167 9.75 -22.30 8.22
N ILE A 168 8.51 -22.18 7.74
CA ILE A 168 7.52 -21.21 8.23
C ILE A 168 7.04 -21.54 9.64
N LYS A 169 6.69 -22.80 9.90
CA LYS A 169 6.02 -23.22 11.13
C LYS A 169 6.74 -22.76 12.43
N PRO A 170 8.07 -22.97 12.60
CA PRO A 170 8.76 -22.54 13.81
C PRO A 170 8.72 -21.03 14.06
N ALA A 171 8.66 -20.21 13.00
CA ALA A 171 8.55 -18.76 13.13
C ALA A 171 7.18 -18.36 13.69
N LEU A 172 6.11 -18.96 13.14
CA LEU A 172 4.74 -18.74 13.61
C LEU A 172 4.53 -19.25 15.05
N GLU A 173 5.12 -20.40 15.42
CA GLU A 173 5.12 -20.91 16.81
C GLU A 173 5.81 -19.94 17.79
N ALA A 174 6.81 -19.19 17.32
CA ALA A 174 7.49 -18.15 18.08
C ALA A 174 6.80 -16.77 18.00
N GLY A 175 5.60 -16.68 17.39
CA GLY A 175 4.86 -15.43 17.21
C GLY A 175 5.47 -14.46 16.18
N LYS A 176 6.39 -14.93 15.33
CA LYS A 176 7.04 -14.11 14.30
C LYS A 176 6.30 -14.22 12.97
N PRO A 177 6.09 -13.10 12.26
CA PRO A 177 5.39 -13.11 10.98
C PRO A 177 6.23 -13.74 9.86
N VAL A 178 5.56 -14.35 8.88
CA VAL A 178 6.24 -14.98 7.72
C VAL A 178 7.08 -13.98 6.92
N ARG A 179 6.66 -12.71 6.85
CA ARG A 179 7.41 -11.63 6.18
C ARG A 179 8.81 -11.40 6.75
N SER A 180 9.08 -11.83 7.99
CA SER A 180 10.41 -11.72 8.62
C SER A 180 11.40 -12.81 8.18
N LEU A 181 10.95 -13.79 7.40
CA LEU A 181 11.78 -14.88 6.88
C LEU A 181 12.27 -14.57 5.47
N GLU A 182 13.52 -14.93 5.18
CA GLU A 182 14.08 -14.83 3.84
C GLU A 182 13.73 -16.08 3.01
N PHE A 183 13.36 -15.91 1.76
CA PHE A 183 13.10 -17.01 0.82
C PHE A 183 13.83 -16.73 -0.50
N ASN A 184 14.23 -17.79 -1.21
CA ASN A 184 14.69 -17.65 -2.59
C ASN A 184 13.48 -17.44 -3.54
N GLU A 185 13.73 -17.18 -4.83
CA GLU A 185 12.66 -16.89 -5.80
C GLU A 185 11.63 -18.03 -5.92
N ASP A 186 12.08 -19.29 -5.91
CA ASP A 186 11.20 -20.46 -6.02
C ASP A 186 10.34 -20.65 -4.76
N ASP A 187 10.96 -20.55 -3.59
CA ASP A 187 10.27 -20.63 -2.29
C ASP A 187 9.27 -19.47 -2.14
N GLN A 188 9.61 -18.26 -2.61
CA GLN A 188 8.73 -17.10 -2.54
C GLN A 188 7.43 -17.30 -3.35
N GLN A 189 7.50 -18.01 -4.48
CA GLN A 189 6.31 -18.36 -5.26
C GLN A 189 5.39 -19.30 -4.47
N ILE A 190 5.97 -20.26 -3.74
CA ILE A 190 5.22 -21.17 -2.86
C ILE A 190 4.58 -20.38 -1.72
N VAL A 191 5.34 -19.53 -1.01
CA VAL A 191 4.84 -18.69 0.07
C VAL A 191 3.65 -17.85 -0.39
N LYS A 192 3.76 -17.22 -1.57
CA LYS A 192 2.67 -16.44 -2.16
C LYS A 192 1.43 -17.30 -2.42
N GLY A 193 1.60 -18.54 -2.87
CA GLY A 193 0.52 -19.50 -3.09
C GLY A 193 -0.17 -20.00 -1.81
N LEU A 194 0.42 -19.79 -0.63
CA LEU A 194 -0.19 -20.14 0.66
C LEU A 194 -1.18 -19.07 1.16
N PHE A 195 -1.16 -17.85 0.61
CA PHE A 195 -2.02 -16.72 0.99
C PHE A 195 -2.04 -16.44 2.51
N LEU A 196 -0.86 -16.53 3.14
CA LEU A 196 -0.68 -16.29 4.57
C LEU A 196 -0.81 -14.80 4.91
N LEU A 197 -1.51 -14.49 6.00
CA LEU A 197 -1.77 -13.12 6.46
C LEU A 197 -0.46 -12.39 6.80
N THR A 198 0.42 -13.07 7.53
CA THR A 198 1.69 -12.56 8.01
C THR A 198 2.78 -12.50 6.93
N SER A 199 2.49 -12.97 5.71
CA SER A 199 3.38 -12.79 4.54
C SER A 199 3.16 -11.46 3.81
N LYS A 200 2.03 -10.79 4.08
CA LYS A 200 1.70 -9.49 3.48
C LYS A 200 2.66 -8.42 4.01
N PRO A 201 3.10 -7.47 3.15
CA PRO A 201 3.87 -6.33 3.60
C PRO A 201 3.02 -5.41 4.50
N VAL A 202 3.67 -4.73 5.44
CA VAL A 202 3.02 -3.89 6.45
C VAL A 202 3.64 -2.50 6.47
N LEU A 203 2.79 -1.49 6.59
CA LEU A 203 3.15 -0.12 6.95
C LEU A 203 2.53 0.18 8.31
N TYR A 204 3.35 0.58 9.27
CA TYR A 204 2.90 1.01 10.58
C TYR A 204 2.57 2.50 10.56
N VAL A 205 1.42 2.86 11.12
CA VAL A 205 0.96 4.24 11.26
C VAL A 205 0.86 4.55 12.75
N ALA A 206 1.79 5.33 13.26
CA ALA A 206 1.70 5.89 14.60
C ALA A 206 0.69 7.04 14.54
N ASN A 207 -0.50 6.84 15.10
CA ASN A 207 -1.47 7.91 15.24
C ASN A 207 -1.02 8.81 16.39
N ILE A 208 -0.59 10.04 16.11
CA ILE A 208 0.03 10.98 17.07
C ILE A 208 -0.92 12.13 17.39
N ALA A 209 -0.54 12.97 18.35
CA ALA A 209 -1.26 14.21 18.66
C ALA A 209 -0.99 15.30 17.61
N GLU A 210 -1.87 16.30 17.53
CA GLU A 210 -1.73 17.48 16.67
C GLU A 210 -0.41 18.22 16.91
N ASP A 211 -0.06 18.46 18.18
CA ASP A 211 1.18 19.15 18.59
C ASP A 211 2.46 18.50 18.03
N ASP A 212 2.40 17.21 17.70
CA ASP A 212 3.53 16.44 17.16
C ASP A 212 3.51 16.38 15.62
N MET A 213 2.50 16.94 14.94
CA MET A 213 2.31 16.81 13.49
C MET A 213 3.47 17.43 12.68
N ALA A 214 4.05 18.53 13.16
CA ALA A 214 5.20 19.19 12.57
C ALA A 214 6.48 18.36 12.65
N ASP A 215 6.61 17.55 13.69
CA ASP A 215 7.78 16.72 13.95
C ASP A 215 7.38 15.32 14.50
N PRO A 216 6.75 14.47 13.65
CA PRO A 216 6.22 13.19 14.10
C PRO A 216 7.29 12.25 14.66
N GLU A 217 8.54 12.40 14.21
CA GLU A 217 9.65 11.56 14.61
C GLU A 217 10.04 11.76 16.09
N ASN A 218 9.82 12.96 16.62
CA ASN A 218 10.09 13.30 18.01
C ASN A 218 8.88 13.12 18.95
N SER A 219 7.74 12.66 18.42
CA SER A 219 6.58 12.31 19.23
C SER A 219 6.91 11.22 20.26
N LYS A 220 6.30 11.34 21.45
CA LYS A 220 6.55 10.50 22.64
C LYS A 220 6.60 9.00 22.34
N TYR A 221 5.72 8.52 21.47
CA TYR A 221 5.52 7.09 21.21
C TYR A 221 5.99 6.64 19.83
N PHE A 222 6.34 7.57 18.94
CA PHE A 222 6.71 7.24 17.55
C PHE A 222 7.93 6.31 17.48
N GLN A 223 8.96 6.58 18.28
CA GLN A 223 10.20 5.77 18.25
C GLN A 223 9.93 4.29 18.60
N VAL A 224 8.96 4.01 19.47
CA VAL A 224 8.56 2.62 19.81
C VAL A 224 8.01 1.91 18.58
N VAL A 225 7.14 2.58 17.83
CA VAL A 225 6.54 2.04 16.60
C VAL A 225 7.61 1.90 15.50
N ALA A 226 8.48 2.90 15.34
CA ALA A 226 9.55 2.89 14.34
C ALA A 226 10.59 1.80 14.60
N ASP A 227 10.99 1.59 15.85
CA ASP A 227 11.94 0.54 16.23
C ASP A 227 11.35 -0.85 16.00
N TYR A 228 10.06 -1.05 16.29
CA TYR A 228 9.37 -2.30 16.00
C TYR A 228 9.32 -2.54 14.49
N ALA A 229 8.86 -1.55 13.70
CA ALA A 229 8.76 -1.65 12.25
C ALA A 229 10.11 -2.04 11.63
N LYS A 230 11.21 -1.42 12.09
CA LYS A 230 12.56 -1.71 11.62
C LYS A 230 13.00 -3.15 11.88
N GLN A 231 12.62 -3.74 13.01
CA GLN A 231 12.94 -5.15 13.32
C GLN A 231 12.31 -6.13 12.33
N GLU A 232 11.17 -5.78 11.75
CA GLU A 232 10.48 -6.57 10.72
C GLU A 232 10.79 -6.14 9.28
N GLY A 233 11.68 -5.15 9.08
CA GLY A 233 11.93 -4.56 7.77
C GLY A 233 10.76 -3.77 7.19
N ALA A 234 9.83 -3.33 8.04
CA ALA A 234 8.68 -2.49 7.71
C ALA A 234 8.99 -0.99 7.88
N GLN A 235 8.14 -0.16 7.29
CA GLN A 235 8.18 1.30 7.46
C GLN A 235 7.20 1.74 8.56
N ALA A 236 7.50 2.85 9.24
CA ALA A 236 6.59 3.56 10.13
C ALA A 236 6.40 5.01 9.67
N ILE A 237 5.19 5.55 9.83
CA ILE A 237 4.85 6.96 9.56
C ILE A 237 3.99 7.49 10.71
N GLY A 238 4.28 8.72 11.16
CA GLY A 238 3.43 9.42 12.13
C GLY A 238 2.37 10.25 11.42
N VAL A 239 1.13 10.16 11.87
CA VAL A 239 -0.03 10.89 11.33
C VAL A 239 -0.93 11.33 12.48
N ALA A 240 -1.35 12.59 12.51
CA ALA A 240 -2.37 13.05 13.46
C ALA A 240 -3.76 12.84 12.85
N ALA A 241 -4.34 11.65 13.04
CA ALA A 241 -5.52 11.24 12.26
C ALA A 241 -6.74 12.16 12.43
N GLU A 242 -6.92 12.74 13.62
CA GLU A 242 -7.99 13.70 13.91
C GLU A 242 -7.77 15.00 13.14
N THR A 243 -6.58 15.58 13.24
CA THR A 243 -6.19 16.78 12.48
C THR A 243 -6.27 16.56 10.97
N GLU A 244 -5.89 15.38 10.46
CA GLU A 244 -6.05 15.06 9.04
C GLU A 244 -7.53 14.97 8.61
N GLU A 245 -8.43 14.54 9.48
CA GLU A 245 -9.87 14.54 9.20
C GLU A 245 -10.41 15.97 9.11
N GLU A 246 -9.96 16.87 9.99
CA GLU A 246 -10.30 18.29 9.93
C GLU A 246 -9.76 18.96 8.66
N ILE A 247 -8.49 18.74 8.34
CA ILE A 247 -7.84 19.24 7.11
C ILE A 247 -8.58 18.77 5.86
N ALA A 248 -9.16 17.56 5.86
CA ALA A 248 -9.91 17.04 4.73
C ALA A 248 -11.29 17.72 4.53
N GLU A 249 -11.78 18.49 5.51
CA GLU A 249 -13.03 19.26 5.42
C GLU A 249 -12.82 20.72 5.02
N LEU A 250 -11.58 21.21 5.08
CA LEU A 250 -11.20 22.55 4.67
C LEU A 250 -11.18 22.69 3.14
N ASP A 251 -11.39 23.92 2.66
CA ASP A 251 -11.10 24.25 1.26
C ASP A 251 -9.59 24.44 1.03
N ASP A 252 -9.18 24.55 -0.23
CA ASP A 252 -7.76 24.59 -0.60
C ASP A 252 -7.01 25.80 -0.01
N ASP A 253 -7.68 26.94 0.14
CA ASP A 253 -7.08 28.17 0.69
C ASP A 253 -6.92 28.03 2.21
N ASP A 254 -7.97 27.62 2.92
CA ASP A 254 -7.95 27.40 4.38
C ASP A 254 -6.97 26.29 4.77
N LYS A 255 -6.87 25.24 3.95
CA LYS A 255 -5.92 24.15 4.13
C LYS A 255 -4.48 24.61 4.03
N ALA A 256 -4.16 25.47 3.06
CA ALA A 256 -2.81 26.01 2.90
C ALA A 256 -2.42 26.87 4.12
N ASP A 257 -3.35 27.69 4.60
CA ASP A 257 -3.13 28.52 5.79
C ASP A 257 -2.97 27.69 7.07
N PHE A 258 -3.78 26.64 7.24
CA PHE A 258 -3.66 25.70 8.36
C PHE A 258 -2.30 25.02 8.40
N LEU A 259 -1.88 24.42 7.27
CA LEU A 259 -0.60 23.72 7.16
C LEU A 259 0.59 24.66 7.43
N ALA A 260 0.52 25.91 6.95
CA ALA A 260 1.54 26.91 7.22
C ALA A 260 1.62 27.31 8.70
N ALA A 261 0.48 27.39 9.39
CA ALA A 261 0.41 27.70 10.83
C ALA A 261 1.03 26.58 11.68
N GLU A 262 0.74 25.33 11.32
CA GLU A 262 1.30 24.13 11.98
C GLU A 262 2.76 23.84 11.58
N GLY A 263 3.32 24.58 10.61
CA GLY A 263 4.70 24.37 10.16
C GLY A 263 4.89 23.09 9.34
N VAL A 264 3.84 22.63 8.66
CA VAL A 264 3.82 21.40 7.88
C VAL A 264 3.74 21.73 6.38
N GLU A 265 4.61 21.12 5.56
CA GLU A 265 4.62 21.39 4.10
C GLU A 265 3.51 20.66 3.32
N GLU A 266 3.04 19.52 3.82
CA GLU A 266 1.97 18.74 3.19
C GLU A 266 1.25 17.86 4.23
N PRO A 267 -0.03 17.52 4.00
CA PRO A 267 -0.76 16.60 4.86
C PRO A 267 -0.03 15.25 5.04
N GLY A 268 -0.03 14.72 6.25
CA GLY A 268 0.50 13.40 6.58
C GLY A 268 -0.22 12.29 5.81
N LEU A 269 -1.49 12.50 5.47
CA LEU A 269 -2.27 11.62 4.62
C LEU A 269 -1.62 11.39 3.24
N ASN A 270 -1.04 12.44 2.64
CA ASN A 270 -0.36 12.30 1.35
C ASN A 270 0.87 11.40 1.46
N LYS A 271 1.61 11.50 2.57
CA LYS A 271 2.75 10.63 2.87
C LYS A 271 2.29 9.18 3.05
N LEU A 272 1.19 8.96 3.77
CA LEU A 272 0.58 7.65 3.98
C LEU A 272 0.15 6.98 2.66
N ILE A 273 -0.55 7.71 1.79
CA ILE A 273 -1.01 7.19 0.50
C ILE A 273 0.17 6.76 -0.37
N ARG A 274 1.19 7.64 -0.52
CA ARG A 274 2.39 7.32 -1.31
C ARG A 274 3.19 6.16 -0.73
N ALA A 275 3.29 6.05 0.59
CA ALA A 275 3.98 4.94 1.24
C ALA A 275 3.24 3.62 1.04
N SER A 276 1.91 3.61 1.17
CA SER A 276 1.07 2.43 0.91
C SER A 276 1.15 1.98 -0.55
N TYR A 277 1.16 2.93 -1.49
CA TYR A 277 1.33 2.68 -2.91
C TYR A 277 2.69 2.02 -3.21
N LYS A 278 3.79 2.58 -2.67
CA LYS A 278 5.14 2.03 -2.80
C LYS A 278 5.31 0.68 -2.11
N LEU A 279 4.63 0.45 -0.98
CA LEU A 279 4.68 -0.81 -0.22
C LEU A 279 4.25 -2.01 -1.09
N LEU A 280 3.31 -1.79 -2.01
CA LEU A 280 2.82 -2.81 -2.95
C LEU A 280 3.70 -2.93 -4.20
N GLY A 281 4.80 -2.17 -4.26
CA GLY A 281 5.68 -2.09 -5.42
C GLY A 281 5.02 -1.45 -6.63
N LEU A 282 4.06 -0.55 -6.39
CA LEU A 282 3.41 0.23 -7.45
C LEU A 282 4.25 1.46 -7.79
N GLU A 283 4.29 1.77 -9.07
CA GLU A 283 5.01 2.89 -9.68
C GLU A 283 4.08 3.55 -10.72
N THR A 284 4.40 4.78 -11.12
CA THR A 284 3.54 5.59 -11.98
C THR A 284 4.27 5.96 -13.27
N PHE A 285 3.63 5.72 -14.42
CA PHE A 285 4.05 6.31 -15.70
C PHE A 285 2.99 7.29 -16.17
N PHE A 286 3.37 8.21 -17.07
CA PHE A 286 2.49 9.27 -17.55
C PHE A 286 2.28 9.19 -19.05
N THR A 287 1.09 9.56 -19.48
CA THR A 287 0.82 9.98 -20.87
C THR A 287 0.48 11.46 -20.83
N ALA A 288 1.10 12.26 -21.70
CA ALA A 288 0.97 13.73 -21.66
C ALA A 288 0.65 14.31 -23.04
N GLY A 289 -0.18 15.36 -23.05
CA GLY A 289 -0.45 16.18 -24.23
C GLY A 289 -1.79 15.92 -24.92
N GLY A 290 -2.23 16.92 -25.69
CA GLY A 290 -3.45 16.85 -26.49
C GLY A 290 -4.73 16.87 -25.66
N LYS A 291 -5.31 15.69 -25.38
CA LYS A 291 -6.61 15.58 -24.68
C LYS A 291 -6.45 15.50 -23.17
N GLU A 292 -5.51 14.71 -22.68
CA GLU A 292 -5.32 14.50 -21.24
C GLU A 292 -3.85 14.28 -20.88
N THR A 293 -3.49 14.74 -19.69
CA THR A 293 -2.27 14.35 -18.97
C THR A 293 -2.72 13.40 -17.88
N ARG A 294 -2.23 12.16 -17.91
CA ARG A 294 -2.75 11.08 -17.07
C ARG A 294 -1.65 10.25 -16.44
N ALA A 295 -1.81 9.97 -15.16
CA ALA A 295 -1.00 9.02 -14.39
C ALA A 295 -1.58 7.61 -14.48
N TRP A 296 -0.71 6.63 -14.71
CA TRP A 296 -1.05 5.22 -14.83
C TRP A 296 -0.25 4.40 -13.84
N THR A 297 -0.96 3.61 -13.04
CA THR A 297 -0.34 2.68 -12.08
C THR A 297 0.17 1.43 -12.78
N PHE A 298 1.40 1.04 -12.49
CA PHE A 298 1.97 -0.26 -12.87
C PHE A 298 2.78 -0.86 -11.72
N LYS A 299 3.11 -2.14 -11.81
CA LYS A 299 3.97 -2.80 -10.81
C LYS A 299 5.42 -2.75 -11.26
N ARG A 300 6.36 -2.42 -10.36
CA ARG A 300 7.80 -2.46 -10.62
C ARG A 300 8.18 -3.74 -11.35
N GLY A 301 8.95 -3.59 -12.44
CA GLY A 301 9.36 -4.69 -13.30
C GLY A 301 8.42 -4.98 -14.48
N THR A 302 7.32 -4.23 -14.62
CA THR A 302 6.43 -4.32 -15.80
C THR A 302 7.16 -3.86 -17.05
N LYS A 303 7.06 -4.64 -18.13
CA LYS A 303 7.65 -4.32 -19.44
C LYS A 303 6.76 -3.36 -20.24
N ALA A 304 7.36 -2.63 -21.18
CA ALA A 304 6.64 -1.64 -22.01
C ALA A 304 5.36 -2.18 -22.69
N PRO A 305 5.30 -3.39 -23.27
CA PRO A 305 4.06 -3.91 -23.85
C PRO A 305 2.95 -4.10 -22.82
N GLN A 306 3.30 -4.59 -21.63
CA GLN A 306 2.36 -4.83 -20.53
C GLN A 306 1.82 -3.50 -20.00
N ALA A 307 2.69 -2.48 -19.87
CA ALA A 307 2.28 -1.13 -19.49
C ALA A 307 1.33 -0.50 -20.53
N ALA A 308 1.57 -0.73 -21.83
CA ALA A 308 0.64 -0.32 -22.88
C ALA A 308 -0.73 -1.01 -22.73
N GLY A 309 -0.73 -2.29 -22.31
CA GLY A 309 -1.93 -3.07 -21.99
C GLY A 309 -2.81 -2.49 -20.88
N ILE A 310 -2.22 -1.74 -19.94
CA ILE A 310 -2.94 -1.03 -18.86
C ILE A 310 -3.83 0.07 -19.44
N ILE A 311 -3.39 0.72 -20.52
CA ILE A 311 -4.21 1.71 -21.24
C ILE A 311 -5.31 1.00 -22.02
N HIS A 312 -4.93 0.00 -22.83
CA HIS A 312 -5.87 -0.82 -23.59
C HIS A 312 -5.24 -2.15 -24.00
N SER A 313 -6.01 -3.24 -23.93
CA SER A 313 -5.49 -4.59 -24.24
C SER A 313 -4.99 -4.75 -25.69
N ASP A 314 -5.53 -3.99 -26.64
CA ASP A 314 -5.05 -3.98 -28.02
C ASP A 314 -3.66 -3.35 -28.18
N PHE A 315 -3.27 -2.43 -27.30
CA PHE A 315 -1.94 -1.80 -27.37
C PHE A 315 -0.85 -2.81 -27.03
N GLU A 316 -1.11 -3.72 -26.07
CA GLU A 316 -0.19 -4.79 -25.73
C GLU A 316 -0.03 -5.78 -26.90
N ARG A 317 -1.15 -6.20 -27.51
CA ARG A 317 -1.14 -7.14 -28.66
C ARG A 317 -0.47 -6.55 -29.89
N GLY A 318 -0.77 -5.28 -30.17
CA GLY A 318 -0.29 -4.52 -31.31
C GLY A 318 1.04 -3.81 -31.08
N PHE A 319 1.69 -3.99 -29.93
CA PHE A 319 2.86 -3.21 -29.53
C PHE A 319 3.99 -3.27 -30.56
N ILE A 320 4.43 -2.09 -31.01
CA ILE A 320 5.59 -1.93 -31.90
C ILE A 320 6.78 -1.43 -31.09
N ARG A 321 6.63 -0.27 -30.44
CA ARG A 321 7.67 0.40 -29.64
C ARG A 321 7.04 1.45 -28.73
N ALA A 322 7.78 1.90 -27.73
CA ALA A 322 7.41 3.03 -26.87
C ALA A 322 8.37 4.21 -27.09
N GLU A 323 7.84 5.42 -27.25
CA GLU A 323 8.64 6.64 -27.20
C GLU A 323 8.64 7.10 -25.74
N VAL A 324 9.80 7.08 -25.09
CA VAL A 324 9.94 7.24 -23.64
C VAL A 324 10.89 8.39 -23.33
N MET A 325 10.48 9.29 -22.44
CA MET A 325 11.36 10.24 -21.77
C MET A 325 11.12 10.17 -20.26
N SER A 326 12.16 10.38 -19.45
CA SER A 326 11.98 10.46 -18.00
C SER A 326 11.41 11.82 -17.60
N TYR A 327 10.63 11.85 -16.51
CA TYR A 327 10.18 13.09 -15.88
C TYR A 327 11.33 14.08 -15.65
N ASP A 328 12.45 13.62 -15.06
CA ASP A 328 13.61 14.49 -14.78
C ASP A 328 14.17 15.15 -16.04
N ALA A 329 14.17 14.43 -17.18
CA ALA A 329 14.64 14.98 -18.44
C ALA A 329 13.71 16.07 -18.97
N LEU A 330 12.39 15.89 -18.81
CA LEU A 330 11.40 16.89 -19.19
C LEU A 330 11.49 18.13 -18.30
N ASP A 331 11.59 17.94 -16.99
CA ASP A 331 11.64 19.06 -16.04
C ASP A 331 12.92 19.91 -16.23
N GLU A 332 14.07 19.26 -16.44
CA GLU A 332 15.34 19.95 -16.75
C GLU A 332 15.28 20.71 -18.09
N ALA A 333 14.69 20.11 -19.12
CA ALA A 333 14.65 20.69 -20.46
C ALA A 333 13.59 21.80 -20.60
N GLY A 334 12.48 21.69 -19.87
CA GLY A 334 11.34 22.62 -19.92
C GLY A 334 10.49 22.54 -21.19
N SER A 335 10.75 21.58 -22.10
CA SER A 335 9.85 21.23 -23.21
C SER A 335 10.23 19.90 -23.84
N GLU A 336 9.25 19.19 -24.40
CA GLU A 336 9.47 17.92 -25.13
C GLU A 336 10.42 18.10 -26.33
N ALA A 337 10.33 19.22 -27.05
CA ALA A 337 11.21 19.52 -28.17
C ALA A 337 12.68 19.54 -27.74
N LYS A 338 12.98 20.18 -26.60
CA LYS A 338 14.34 20.23 -26.05
C LYS A 338 14.81 18.87 -25.53
N VAL A 339 13.93 18.05 -24.93
CA VAL A 339 14.26 16.66 -24.55
C VAL A 339 14.72 15.88 -25.78
N LYS A 340 14.02 16.04 -26.92
CA LYS A 340 14.36 15.40 -28.19
C LYS A 340 15.66 15.94 -28.79
N GLU A 341 15.87 17.25 -28.79
CA GLU A 341 17.13 17.88 -29.25
C GLU A 341 18.33 17.41 -28.44
N ASN A 342 18.15 17.20 -27.14
CA ASN A 342 19.18 16.68 -26.23
C ASN A 342 19.37 15.15 -26.34
N GLY A 343 18.65 14.47 -27.23
CA GLY A 343 18.74 13.01 -27.43
C GLY A 343 18.23 12.18 -26.24
N LYS A 344 17.42 12.78 -25.35
CA LYS A 344 16.88 12.11 -24.15
C LYS A 344 15.51 11.46 -24.40
N LEU A 345 14.89 11.66 -25.57
CA LEU A 345 13.71 10.93 -26.01
C LEU A 345 14.12 9.61 -26.66
N ARG A 346 13.82 8.49 -25.99
CA ARG A 346 14.26 7.14 -26.38
C ARG A 346 13.17 6.39 -27.13
N LEU A 347 13.57 5.49 -28.02
CA LEU A 347 12.68 4.52 -28.65
C LEU A 347 12.96 3.14 -28.04
N GLU A 348 12.03 2.69 -27.22
CA GLU A 348 12.17 1.49 -26.42
C GLU A 348 11.39 0.30 -27.00
N GLY A 349 12.00 -0.87 -26.91
CA GLY A 349 11.46 -2.12 -27.44
C GLY A 349 10.64 -2.92 -26.42
N LYS A 350 10.32 -4.17 -26.76
CA LYS A 350 9.48 -5.06 -25.94
C LYS A 350 10.11 -5.46 -24.60
N ASP A 351 11.43 -5.42 -24.51
CA ASP A 351 12.18 -5.82 -23.31
C ASP A 351 12.48 -4.65 -22.36
N TYR A 352 12.09 -3.42 -22.72
CA TYR A 352 12.23 -2.28 -21.83
C TYR A 352 11.37 -2.48 -20.59
N VAL A 353 12.00 -2.36 -19.43
CA VAL A 353 11.34 -2.35 -18.13
C VAL A 353 11.02 -0.90 -17.80
N MET A 354 9.74 -0.62 -17.61
CA MET A 354 9.25 0.72 -17.30
C MET A 354 9.90 1.23 -16.01
N GLN A 355 10.19 2.53 -15.97
CA GLN A 355 10.71 3.21 -14.79
C GLN A 355 9.63 4.13 -14.22
N ASP A 356 9.64 4.31 -12.90
CA ASP A 356 8.79 5.28 -12.24
C ASP A 356 9.06 6.69 -12.79
N GLY A 357 8.01 7.42 -13.15
CA GLY A 357 8.10 8.73 -13.77
C GLY A 357 8.37 8.75 -15.27
N ASP A 358 8.38 7.60 -15.95
CA ASP A 358 8.45 7.58 -17.42
C ASP A 358 7.22 8.29 -18.01
N ILE A 359 7.45 9.16 -19.00
CA ILE A 359 6.44 9.81 -19.82
C ILE A 359 6.49 9.17 -21.20
N VAL A 360 5.37 8.56 -21.62
CA VAL A 360 5.39 7.57 -22.71
C VAL A 360 4.31 7.84 -23.76
N GLU A 361 4.69 7.70 -25.03
CA GLU A 361 3.78 7.53 -26.16
C GLU A 361 3.97 6.13 -26.77
N PHE A 362 2.94 5.28 -26.70
CA PHE A 362 2.99 3.92 -27.26
C PHE A 362 2.64 3.92 -28.74
N ARG A 363 3.50 3.28 -29.56
CA ARG A 363 3.24 3.00 -30.98
C ARG A 363 2.76 1.55 -31.12
N PHE A 364 1.58 1.36 -31.70
CA PHE A 364 0.95 0.06 -31.88
C PHE A 364 0.28 -0.02 -33.26
N ASN A 365 0.06 -1.24 -33.74
CA ASN A 365 -0.78 -1.51 -34.91
C ASN A 365 -2.08 -2.17 -34.46
N VAL A 366 -3.21 -1.73 -35.02
CA VAL A 366 -4.54 -2.30 -34.74
C VAL A 366 -4.81 -3.48 -35.65
#